data_AF-A0A1E1GGV2-F1
#
_entry.id   AF-A0A1E1GGV2-F1
#
_cell.length_a   1.000
_cell.length_b   1.000
_cell.length_c   1.000
_cell.angle_alpha   90.00
_cell.angle_beta   90.00
_cell.angle_gamma   90.00
#
_symmetry.space_group_name_H-M   'P 1'
#
loop_
_entity.id
_entity.type
_entity.pdbx_description
1 polymer ?
#
loop_
_entity_poly.entity_id
_entity_poly.type
_entity_poly.pdbx_seq_one_letter_code
_entity_poly.pdbx_strand_id
1 'polypeptide(L)'
;ESYKVIIAEAAKNAIAAAGGEIIERVFIVDPLMDGNKCVGAVGFSTRENKFYVFKAKAVIAGMGGAVHVFRPRSVGEGFGRSWYPPFNSGSSAYFTIQAGAEMTCQEVRFIPVRFKDA
;
A
#
# COMPACT_ATOMS: atom_id res chain seq x y z
N GLU A 1 16.59 -2.79 5.39
CA GLU A 1 15.82 -2.78 4.12
C GLU A 1 16.65 -3.11 2.86
N SER A 2 17.93 -3.48 2.98
CA SER A 2 18.87 -3.55 1.85
C SER A 2 18.66 -4.71 0.86
N TYR A 3 17.96 -5.80 1.23
CA TYR A 3 17.74 -6.94 0.32
C TYR A 3 16.54 -6.75 -0.62
N LYS A 4 15.71 -5.72 -0.43
CA LYS A 4 14.46 -5.53 -1.19
C LYS A 4 14.71 -5.44 -2.69
N VAL A 5 15.80 -4.79 -3.11
CA VAL A 5 16.17 -4.66 -4.53
C VAL A 5 16.54 -6.02 -5.12
N ILE A 6 17.29 -6.84 -4.38
CA ILE A 6 17.70 -8.20 -4.80
C ILE A 6 16.46 -9.09 -4.98
N ILE A 7 15.51 -9.03 -4.05
CA ILE A 7 14.28 -9.84 -4.15
C ILE A 7 13.32 -9.29 -5.21
N ALA A 8 13.34 -7.98 -5.46
CA ALA A 8 12.45 -7.36 -6.45
C ALA A 8 12.69 -7.91 -7.86
N GLU A 9 13.95 -8.08 -8.28
CA GLU A 9 14.27 -8.67 -9.59
C GLU A 9 13.81 -10.13 -9.68
N ALA A 10 14.08 -10.93 -8.65
CA ALA A 10 13.62 -12.32 -8.59
C ALA A 10 12.08 -12.42 -8.66
N ALA A 11 11.36 -11.52 -7.96
CA ALA A 11 9.91 -11.46 -8.00
C ALA A 11 9.36 -11.07 -9.38
N LYS A 12 9.98 -10.09 -10.05
CA LYS A 12 9.60 -9.70 -11.43
C LYS A 12 9.74 -10.87 -12.40
N ASN A 13 10.87 -11.59 -12.32
CA ASN A 13 11.13 -12.75 -13.18
C ASN A 13 10.14 -13.89 -12.90
N ALA A 14 9.84 -14.16 -11.63
CA ALA A 14 8.87 -15.20 -11.26
C ALA A 14 7.45 -14.89 -11.75
N ILE A 15 7.00 -13.62 -11.63
CA ILE A 15 5.69 -13.20 -12.12
C ILE A 15 5.61 -13.34 -13.64
N ALA A 16 6.66 -12.91 -14.37
CA ALA A 16 6.71 -13.05 -15.82
C ALA A 16 6.69 -14.52 -16.26
N ALA A 17 7.45 -15.40 -15.58
CA ALA A 17 7.47 -16.84 -15.86
C ALA A 17 6.12 -17.52 -15.58
N ALA A 18 5.35 -17.01 -14.62
CA ALA A 18 3.98 -17.44 -14.35
C ALA A 18 2.94 -16.86 -15.32
N GLY A 19 3.35 -16.06 -16.31
CA GLY A 19 2.46 -15.39 -17.27
C GLY A 19 1.68 -14.21 -16.66
N GLY A 20 2.15 -13.67 -15.53
CA GLY A 20 1.54 -12.51 -14.88
C GLY A 20 2.10 -11.19 -15.39
N GLU A 21 1.37 -10.11 -15.11
CA GLU A 21 1.73 -8.74 -15.49
C GLU A 21 2.03 -7.89 -14.26
N ILE A 22 3.01 -6.99 -14.39
CA ILE A 22 3.33 -5.99 -13.37
C ILE A 22 3.19 -4.61 -13.99
N ILE A 23 2.34 -3.79 -13.37
CA ILE A 23 2.14 -2.40 -13.78
C ILE A 23 2.64 -1.51 -12.64
N GLU A 24 3.84 -0.96 -12.83
CA GLU A 24 4.47 -0.09 -11.83
C GLU A 24 3.99 1.35 -11.95
N ARG A 25 4.24 2.15 -10.91
CA ARG A 25 3.93 3.60 -10.87
C ARG A 25 2.45 3.95 -11.03
N VAL A 26 1.55 3.01 -10.80
CA VAL A 26 0.11 3.25 -10.68
C VAL A 26 -0.27 3.29 -9.20
N PHE A 27 -0.90 4.37 -8.77
CA PHE A 27 -1.43 4.50 -7.41
C PHE A 27 -2.91 4.12 -7.44
N ILE A 28 -3.27 3.08 -6.66
CA ILE A 28 -4.67 2.64 -6.50
C ILE A 28 -5.36 3.57 -5.51
N VAL A 29 -6.53 4.10 -5.87
CA VAL A 29 -7.27 5.08 -5.07
C VAL A 29 -8.52 4.50 -4.43
N ASP A 30 -9.26 3.60 -5.09
CA ASP A 30 -10.56 3.11 -4.60
C ASP A 30 -10.86 1.69 -5.11
N PRO A 31 -11.53 0.82 -4.35
CA PRO A 31 -12.16 -0.38 -4.89
C PRO A 31 -13.21 -0.07 -5.97
N LEU A 32 -13.32 -0.94 -6.96
CA LEU A 32 -14.44 -0.91 -7.90
C LEU A 32 -15.51 -1.88 -7.40
N MET A 33 -16.70 -1.36 -7.11
CA MET A 33 -17.79 -2.13 -6.48
C MET A 33 -18.97 -2.32 -7.42
N ASP A 34 -19.61 -3.49 -7.32
CA ASP A 34 -20.93 -3.81 -7.91
C ASP A 34 -21.83 -4.31 -6.77
N GLY A 35 -22.63 -3.39 -6.22
CA GLY A 35 -23.31 -3.61 -4.94
C GLY A 35 -22.30 -3.94 -3.82
N ASN A 36 -22.47 -5.08 -3.17
CA ASN A 36 -21.59 -5.56 -2.09
C ASN A 36 -20.40 -6.41 -2.61
N LYS A 37 -20.17 -6.45 -3.92
CA LYS A 37 -19.10 -7.25 -4.52
C LYS A 37 -17.99 -6.35 -5.04
N CYS A 38 -16.77 -6.60 -4.58
CA CYS A 38 -15.58 -6.02 -5.20
C CYS A 38 -15.32 -6.67 -6.56
N VAL A 39 -15.35 -5.87 -7.61
CA VAL A 39 -15.18 -6.28 -9.02
C VAL A 39 -13.91 -5.68 -9.64
N GLY A 40 -13.04 -5.07 -8.83
CA GLY A 40 -11.82 -4.47 -9.32
C GLY A 40 -11.27 -3.34 -8.45
N ALA A 41 -10.50 -2.46 -9.08
CA ALA A 41 -9.93 -1.27 -8.46
C ALA A 41 -9.71 -0.18 -9.51
N VAL A 42 -9.70 1.07 -9.05
CA VAL A 42 -9.36 2.23 -9.88
C VAL A 42 -8.11 2.92 -9.36
N GLY A 43 -7.35 3.54 -10.26
CA GLY A 43 -6.10 4.20 -9.94
C GLY A 43 -5.61 5.09 -11.08
N PHE A 44 -4.49 5.77 -10.86
CA PHE A 44 -3.90 6.62 -11.89
C PHE A 44 -2.37 6.47 -11.93
N SER A 45 -1.79 6.73 -13.09
CA SER A 45 -0.34 6.76 -13.26
C SER A 45 0.26 7.98 -12.57
N THR A 46 1.33 7.77 -11.81
CA THR A 46 2.14 8.82 -11.20
C THR A 46 3.23 9.34 -12.15
N ARG A 47 3.21 8.93 -13.42
CA ARG A 47 4.19 9.29 -14.45
C ARG A 47 3.56 9.85 -15.72
N GLU A 48 2.30 9.54 -15.97
CA GLU A 48 1.57 9.89 -17.17
C GLU A 48 0.15 10.33 -16.80
N ASN A 49 -0.49 11.15 -17.64
CA ASN A 49 -1.91 11.48 -17.46
C ASN A 49 -2.80 10.33 -17.94
N LYS A 50 -2.81 9.24 -17.16
CA LYS A 50 -3.51 8.00 -17.49
C LYS A 50 -4.26 7.47 -16.27
N PHE A 51 -5.57 7.32 -16.43
CA PHE A 51 -6.44 6.67 -15.45
C PHE A 51 -6.61 5.19 -15.79
N TYR A 52 -6.60 4.34 -14.77
CA TYR A 52 -6.71 2.90 -14.88
C TYR A 52 -8.00 2.40 -14.21
N VAL A 53 -8.71 1.54 -14.93
CA VAL A 53 -9.83 0.76 -14.40
C VAL A 53 -9.46 -0.71 -14.53
N PHE A 54 -9.16 -1.34 -13.40
CA PHE A 54 -8.88 -2.76 -13.34
C PHE A 54 -10.17 -3.51 -13.01
N LYS A 55 -10.63 -4.38 -13.90
CA LYS A 55 -11.73 -5.32 -13.63
C LYS A 55 -11.15 -6.66 -13.26
N ALA A 56 -11.59 -7.24 -12.15
CA ALA A 56 -11.07 -8.51 -11.64
C ALA A 56 -12.18 -9.35 -10.98
N LYS A 57 -12.00 -10.68 -11.00
CA LYS A 57 -12.89 -11.62 -10.30
C LYS A 57 -12.58 -11.71 -8.81
N ALA A 58 -11.33 -11.45 -8.43
CA ALA A 58 -10.83 -11.42 -7.06
C ALA A 58 -9.76 -10.33 -6.96
N VAL A 59 -9.74 -9.63 -5.83
CA VAL A 59 -8.79 -8.54 -5.56
C VAL A 59 -8.11 -8.80 -4.24
N ILE A 60 -6.78 -8.64 -4.20
CA ILE A 60 -5.96 -8.74 -2.99
C ILE A 60 -5.41 -7.34 -2.68
N ALA A 61 -5.75 -6.80 -1.51
CA ALA A 61 -5.23 -5.51 -1.04
C ALA A 61 -3.92 -5.73 -0.24
N GLY A 62 -2.78 -5.48 -0.88
CA GLY A 62 -1.44 -5.65 -0.30
C GLY A 62 -0.64 -4.34 -0.18
N MET A 63 -1.26 -3.26 0.32
CA MET A 63 -0.69 -1.90 0.27
C MET A 63 -0.10 -1.41 1.61
N GLY A 64 0.30 -2.34 2.48
CA GLY A 64 0.93 -2.02 3.78
C GLY A 64 -0.03 -1.42 4.83
N GLY A 65 0.55 -0.95 5.93
CA GLY A 65 -0.15 -0.33 7.06
C GLY A 65 -0.32 1.19 6.93
N ALA A 66 -0.38 1.90 8.07
CA ALA A 66 -0.51 3.36 8.11
C ALA A 66 0.58 4.01 8.98
N VAL A 67 1.22 5.05 8.46
CA VAL A 67 2.26 5.85 9.11
C VAL A 67 1.92 7.33 8.97
N HIS A 68 2.51 8.18 9.81
CA HIS A 68 2.26 9.64 9.87
C HIS A 68 0.82 10.05 10.25
N VAL A 69 0.00 9.10 10.70
CA VAL A 69 -1.32 9.38 11.31
C VAL A 69 -1.21 10.01 12.71
N PHE A 70 -0.03 9.92 13.34
CA PHE A 70 0.32 10.63 14.58
C PHE A 70 1.52 11.55 14.32
N ARG A 71 1.57 12.68 15.03
CA ARG A 71 2.73 13.59 14.98
C ARG A 71 4.01 12.86 15.45
N PRO A 72 5.06 12.79 14.64
CA PRO A 72 6.33 12.15 15.02
C PRO A 72 7.13 13.02 16.00
N ARG A 73 8.19 12.43 16.59
CA ARG A 73 9.10 13.14 17.51
C ARG A 73 9.96 14.20 16.81
N SER A 74 10.25 14.03 15.52
CA SER A 74 10.98 14.98 14.68
C SER A 74 10.05 15.53 13.60
N VAL A 75 9.92 16.85 13.50
CA VAL A 75 8.95 17.52 12.60
C VAL A 75 9.59 18.34 11.47
N GLY A 76 10.92 18.49 11.47
CA GLY A 76 11.67 19.09 10.35
C GLY A 76 12.05 18.04 9.31
N GLU A 77 13.27 18.10 8.78
CA GLU A 77 13.77 17.13 7.80
C GLU A 77 13.71 15.66 8.28
N GLY A 78 13.78 15.46 9.60
CA GLY A 78 13.60 14.15 10.23
C GLY A 78 12.19 13.58 10.15
N PHE A 79 11.19 14.28 9.59
CA PHE A 79 9.81 13.80 9.48
C PHE A 79 9.70 12.48 8.72
N GLY A 80 10.52 12.29 7.66
CA GLY A 80 10.56 11.05 6.88
C GLY A 80 11.17 9.84 7.62
N ARG A 81 11.75 10.05 8.82
CA ARG A 81 12.38 8.98 9.62
C ARG A 81 11.39 8.33 10.59
N SER A 82 10.32 7.79 10.04
CA SER A 82 9.43 6.91 10.80
C SER A 82 10.04 5.52 10.94
N TRP A 83 9.75 4.83 12.05
CA TRP A 83 10.21 3.45 12.24
C TRP A 83 9.59 2.48 11.24
N TYR A 84 8.30 2.65 10.96
CA TYR A 84 7.59 1.92 9.92
C TYR A 84 7.66 2.73 8.61
N PRO A 85 7.59 2.11 7.42
CA PRO A 85 7.93 2.81 6.19
C PRO A 85 7.08 4.05 5.91
N PRO A 86 7.69 5.22 5.62
CA PRO A 86 6.99 6.50 5.46
C PRO A 86 6.06 6.55 4.24
N PHE A 87 6.20 5.62 3.31
CA PHE A 87 5.36 5.49 2.11
C PHE A 87 4.06 4.71 2.35
N ASN A 88 3.83 4.19 3.56
CA ASN A 88 2.59 3.50 3.93
C ASN A 88 1.55 4.51 4.46
N SER A 89 0.57 4.87 3.64
CA SER A 89 -0.46 5.88 3.93
C SER A 89 -1.79 5.32 4.42
N GLY A 90 -1.88 4.03 4.76
CA GLY A 90 -3.14 3.40 5.16
C GLY A 90 -4.04 2.98 4.01
N SER A 91 -3.52 2.89 2.77
CA SER A 91 -4.31 2.53 1.59
C SER A 91 -5.01 1.18 1.70
N SER A 92 -4.40 0.17 2.35
CA SER A 92 -5.07 -1.12 2.58
C SER A 92 -6.32 -0.94 3.44
N ALA A 93 -6.20 -0.22 4.56
CA ALA A 93 -7.31 0.01 5.48
C ALA A 93 -8.42 0.80 4.80
N TYR A 94 -8.10 1.90 4.09
CA TYR A 94 -9.08 2.65 3.32
C TYR A 94 -9.80 1.74 2.31
N PHE A 95 -9.04 1.04 1.47
CA PHE A 95 -9.59 0.22 0.39
C PHE A 95 -10.54 -0.86 0.92
N THR A 96 -10.15 -1.56 1.99
CA THR A 96 -10.97 -2.63 2.56
C THR A 96 -12.21 -2.09 3.27
N ILE A 97 -12.10 -0.96 3.98
CA ILE A 97 -13.24 -0.30 4.63
C ILE A 97 -14.25 0.16 3.57
N GLN A 98 -13.80 0.82 2.50
CA GLN A 98 -14.69 1.27 1.42
C GLN A 98 -15.31 0.11 0.65
N ALA A 99 -14.61 -1.03 0.54
CA ALA A 99 -15.17 -2.25 -0.03
C ALA A 99 -16.18 -2.96 0.90
N GLY A 100 -16.45 -2.44 2.10
CA GLY A 100 -17.37 -3.03 3.08
C GLY A 100 -16.81 -4.25 3.81
N ALA A 101 -15.48 -4.44 3.81
CA ALA A 101 -14.86 -5.53 4.55
C ALA A 101 -14.90 -5.26 6.06
N GLU A 102 -15.18 -6.30 6.84
CA GLU A 102 -15.12 -6.23 8.29
C GLU A 102 -13.68 -5.98 8.75
N MET A 103 -13.53 -5.01 9.66
CA MET A 103 -12.24 -4.69 10.26
C MET A 103 -12.23 -5.18 11.71
N THR A 104 -11.06 -5.59 12.19
CA THR A 104 -10.86 -6.04 13.57
C THR A 104 -9.65 -5.37 14.20
N CYS A 105 -9.67 -5.22 15.52
CA CYS A 105 -8.58 -4.68 16.35
C CYS A 105 -8.00 -3.35 15.85
N GLN A 106 -8.82 -2.44 15.30
CA GLN A 106 -8.34 -1.16 14.75
C GLN A 106 -7.80 -0.20 15.83
N GLU A 107 -8.16 -0.43 17.09
CA GLU A 107 -7.64 0.25 18.26
C GLU A 107 -6.20 -0.16 18.61
N VAL A 108 -5.75 -1.33 18.14
CA VAL A 108 -4.42 -1.85 18.42
C VAL A 108 -3.37 -1.11 17.58
N ARG A 109 -2.45 -0.45 18.28
CA ARG A 109 -1.33 0.29 17.69
C ARG A 109 0.00 -0.27 18.17
N PHE A 110 0.97 -0.31 17.27
CA PHE A 110 2.33 -0.74 17.61
C PHE A 110 3.23 0.47 17.90
N ILE A 111 3.77 0.54 19.13
CA ILE A 111 4.71 1.59 19.55
C ILE A 111 6.10 0.96 19.72
N PRO A 112 7.00 1.12 18.74
CA PRO A 112 8.32 0.52 18.80
C PRO A 112 9.23 1.27 19.78
N VAL A 113 9.88 0.53 20.68
CA VAL A 113 11.01 1.04 21.48
C VAL A 113 12.30 0.84 20.68
N ARG A 114 12.94 1.94 20.27
CA ARG A 114 14.15 1.95 19.43
C ARG A 114 15.11 3.03 19.92
N PHE A 115 16.35 2.98 19.42
CA PHE A 115 17.31 4.04 19.65
C PHE A 115 16.76 5.38 19.16
N LYS A 116 16.92 6.41 19.98
CA LYS A 116 16.72 7.78 19.56
C LYS A 116 17.90 8.15 18.66
N ASP A 117 17.63 8.76 17.51
CA ASP A 117 18.68 9.37 16.69
C ASP A 117 19.53 10.30 17.57
N ALA A 118 20.86 10.26 17.37
CA ALA A 118 21.78 11.24 17.96
C ALA A 118 21.47 12.65 17.45
#